data_AF-A0A357V5R3-F1
#
_entry.id   AF-A0A357V5R3-F1
#
_cell.length_a   1.000
_cell.length_b   1.000
_cell.length_c   1.000
_cell.angle_alpha   90.00
_cell.angle_beta   90.00
_cell.angle_gamma   90.00
#
_symmetry.space_group_name_H-M   'P 1'
#
loop_
_entity.id
_entity.type
_entity.pdbx_description
1 polymer ?
#
loop_
_entity_poly.entity_id
_entity_poly.type
_entity_poly.pdbx_seq_one_letter_code
_entity_poly.pdbx_strand_id
1 'polypeptide(L)'
;IPYEELARSLVVAGFSAGTIVAVDRPNQIAGNLRRYFPHARVISTRWRDYMPPLNAAGQAGEGGKCALIWSGGPSGGGEGRMLVEDLRGGIPVPKQTIFRRTSHPLPRNPEKRLSWSFVVLDGEGTCR
;
A
#
# COMPACT_ATOMS: atom_id res chain seq x y z
N ILE A 1 -8.77 -3.41 13.79
CA ILE A 1 -7.49 -3.61 13.07
C ILE A 1 -6.75 -2.28 13.13
N PRO A 2 -5.45 -2.25 13.48
CA PRO A 2 -4.67 -1.03 13.71
C PRO A 2 -4.28 -0.32 12.40
N TYR A 3 -5.26 0.26 11.71
CA TYR A 3 -5.07 0.92 10.42
C TYR A 3 -4.42 2.30 10.53
N GLU A 4 -4.57 2.98 11.67
CA GLU A 4 -3.90 4.27 11.91
C GLU A 4 -2.39 4.09 11.99
N GLU A 5 -1.95 3.04 12.69
CA GLU A 5 -0.55 2.71 12.86
C GLU A 5 0.08 2.24 11.54
N LEU A 6 -0.69 1.50 10.72
CA LEU A 6 -0.30 1.18 9.35
C LEU A 6 -0.14 2.45 8.51
N ALA A 7 -1.10 3.37 8.56
CA ALA A 7 -1.02 4.64 7.83
C ALA A 7 0.20 5.46 8.27
N ARG A 8 0.48 5.54 9.58
CA ARG A 8 1.68 6.19 10.12
C ARG A 8 2.96 5.54 9.59
N SER A 9 2.99 4.21 9.46
CA SER A 9 4.13 3.48 8.89
C SER A 9 4.39 3.85 7.42
N LEU A 10 3.33 4.12 6.64
CA LEU A 10 3.46 4.60 5.25
C LEU A 10 4.00 6.03 5.19
N VAL A 11 3.53 6.92 6.06
CA VAL A 11 4.02 8.31 6.16
C VAL A 11 5.51 8.33 6.53
N VAL A 12 5.92 7.54 7.52
CA VAL A 12 7.34 7.39 7.90
C VAL A 12 8.18 6.83 6.74
N ALA A 13 7.60 5.98 5.90
CA ALA A 13 8.24 5.49 4.67
C ALA A 13 8.23 6.50 3.51
N GLY A 14 7.68 7.71 3.72
CA GLY A 14 7.70 8.81 2.79
C GLY A 14 6.49 8.88 1.84
N PHE A 15 5.41 8.14 2.10
CA PHE A 15 4.18 8.25 1.34
C PHE A 15 3.29 9.38 1.88
N SER A 16 2.88 10.29 1.01
CA SER A 16 1.97 11.41 1.34
C SER A 16 0.83 11.55 0.33
N ALA A 17 1.10 11.35 -0.97
CA ALA A 17 0.14 11.42 -2.06
C ALA A 17 0.51 10.45 -3.19
N GLY A 18 -0.45 10.18 -4.08
CA GLY A 18 -0.30 9.28 -5.23
C GLY A 18 -1.30 8.13 -5.18
N THR A 19 -0.85 6.90 -5.42
CA THR A 19 -1.70 5.71 -5.41
C THR A 19 -1.27 4.71 -4.34
N ILE A 20 -2.25 4.18 -3.61
CA ILE A 20 -2.11 3.00 -2.75
C ILE A 20 -2.76 1.83 -3.48
N VAL A 21 -2.03 0.73 -3.71
CA VAL A 21 -2.60 -0.55 -4.15
C VAL A 21 -2.51 -1.53 -3.00
N ALA A 22 -3.62 -2.14 -2.62
CA ALA A 22 -3.68 -3.05 -1.49
C ALA A 22 -4.15 -4.46 -1.87
N VAL A 23 -3.43 -5.46 -1.36
CA VAL A 23 -3.84 -6.86 -1.36
C VAL A 23 -4.95 -7.07 -0.34
N ASP A 24 -6.20 -7.02 -0.79
CA ASP A 24 -7.41 -7.02 0.04
C ASP A 24 -7.89 -8.45 0.40
N ARG A 25 -6.93 -9.33 0.68
CA ARG A 25 -7.15 -10.66 1.28
C ARG A 25 -5.99 -11.01 2.24
N PRO A 26 -6.27 -11.64 3.40
CA PRO A 26 -7.60 -11.93 3.94
C PRO A 26 -8.32 -10.68 4.50
N ASN A 27 -7.59 -9.60 4.78
CA ASN A 27 -8.14 -8.37 5.36
C ASN A 27 -8.46 -7.34 4.28
N GLN A 28 -9.52 -6.55 4.47
CA GLN A 28 -9.79 -5.35 3.65
C GLN A 28 -8.90 -4.20 4.14
N ILE A 29 -7.86 -3.88 3.38
CA ILE A 29 -6.87 -2.85 3.71
C ILE A 29 -7.22 -1.55 2.99
N ALA A 30 -7.48 -1.61 1.68
CA ALA A 30 -7.61 -0.43 0.83
C ALA A 30 -8.68 0.55 1.35
N GLY A 31 -9.93 0.09 1.50
CA GLY A 31 -11.03 0.95 1.97
C GLY A 31 -10.74 1.61 3.33
N ASN A 32 -10.05 0.90 4.24
CA ASN A 32 -9.71 1.42 5.56
C ASN A 32 -8.55 2.43 5.54
N LEU A 33 -7.69 2.42 4.53
CA LEU A 33 -6.62 3.41 4.37
C LEU A 33 -7.12 4.74 3.78
N ARG A 34 -8.23 4.73 3.04
CA ARG A 34 -8.80 5.92 2.38
C ARG A 34 -9.03 7.09 3.35
N ARG A 35 -9.46 6.82 4.58
CA ARG A 35 -9.69 7.85 5.61
C ARG A 35 -8.43 8.58 6.06
N TYR A 36 -7.25 7.96 5.90
CA TYR A 36 -5.96 8.55 6.29
C TYR A 36 -5.25 9.22 5.11
N PHE A 37 -5.64 8.87 3.89
CA PHE A 37 -5.10 9.43 2.65
C PHE A 37 -6.23 9.92 1.73
N PRO A 38 -6.98 10.98 2.13
CA PRO A 38 -8.16 11.47 1.41
C PRO A 38 -7.85 12.05 0.03
N HIS A 39 -6.59 12.25 -0.31
CA HIS A 39 -6.13 12.72 -1.63
C HIS A 39 -5.39 11.64 -2.44
N ALA A 40 -5.16 10.46 -1.86
CA ALA A 40 -4.59 9.34 -2.61
C ALA A 40 -5.69 8.55 -3.31
N ARG A 41 -5.38 8.05 -4.51
CA ARG A 41 -6.12 6.95 -5.12
C ARG A 41 -5.86 5.68 -4.33
N VAL A 42 -6.90 4.90 -4.05
CA VAL A 42 -6.77 3.66 -3.30
C VAL A 42 -7.40 2.51 -4.06
N ILE A 43 -6.57 1.63 -4.61
CA ILE A 43 -6.94 0.49 -5.44
C ILE A 43 -6.96 -0.78 -4.59
N SER A 44 -8.03 -1.57 -4.77
CA SER A 44 -8.17 -2.88 -4.17
C SER A 44 -7.93 -3.96 -5.22
N THR A 45 -6.98 -4.86 -4.97
CA THR A 45 -6.75 -6.05 -5.82
C THR A 45 -7.93 -7.03 -5.85
N ARG A 46 -8.88 -6.90 -4.90
CA ARG A 46 -10.12 -7.68 -4.85
C ARG A 46 -11.20 -7.09 -5.78
N TRP A 47 -11.22 -5.77 -5.94
CA TRP A 47 -12.21 -5.04 -6.72
C TRP A 47 -11.56 -4.41 -7.94
N ARG A 48 -10.98 -5.25 -8.81
CA ARG A 48 -10.14 -4.82 -9.94
C ARG A 48 -10.89 -3.98 -10.98
N ASP A 49 -12.19 -4.21 -11.11
CA ASP A 49 -13.05 -3.48 -12.06
C ASP A 49 -13.42 -2.07 -11.56
N TYR A 50 -13.20 -1.77 -10.29
CA TYR A 50 -13.42 -0.46 -9.73
C TYR A 50 -12.16 0.39 -9.85
N MET A 51 -12.22 1.44 -10.67
CA MET A 51 -11.11 2.38 -10.88
C MET A 51 -11.40 3.72 -10.20
N PRO A 52 -10.91 3.94 -8.95
CA PRO A 52 -11.13 5.19 -8.25
C PRO A 52 -10.39 6.35 -8.93
N PRO A 53 -10.91 7.59 -8.81
CA PRO A 53 -10.25 8.77 -9.36
C PRO A 53 -8.88 8.98 -8.69
N LEU A 54 -7.95 9.58 -9.43
CA LEU A 54 -6.57 9.80 -8.99
C LEU A 54 -6.49 10.67 -7.72
N ASN A 55 -7.33 11.69 -7.66
CA ASN A 55 -7.58 12.53 -6.48
C ASN A 55 -9.01 13.14 -6.57
N ALA A 56 -9.36 14.05 -5.66
CA ALA A 56 -10.68 14.72 -5.67
C ALA A 56 -10.99 15.52 -6.95
N ALA A 57 -9.95 15.95 -7.67
CA ALA A 57 -10.04 16.67 -8.95
C ALA A 57 -9.81 15.75 -10.17
N GLY A 58 -9.65 14.43 -9.97
CA GLY A 58 -9.39 13.47 -11.06
C GLY A 58 -7.98 13.54 -11.67
N GLN A 59 -7.03 14.22 -11.03
CA GLN A 59 -5.68 14.45 -11.57
C GLN A 59 -4.61 13.59 -10.89
N ALA A 60 -3.58 13.20 -11.63
CA ALA A 60 -2.38 12.61 -11.04
C ALA A 60 -1.67 13.71 -10.22
N GLY A 61 -1.45 13.50 -8.93
CA GLY A 61 -0.62 14.42 -8.15
C GLY A 61 0.80 14.43 -8.71
N GLU A 62 1.31 15.59 -9.11
CA GLU A 62 2.72 15.75 -9.50
C GLU A 62 3.62 15.30 -8.33
N GLY A 63 4.64 14.48 -8.62
CA GLY A 63 5.50 13.88 -7.60
C GLY A 63 4.83 12.82 -6.71
N GLY A 64 3.64 12.33 -7.08
CA GLY A 64 2.95 11.26 -6.36
C GLY A 64 3.75 9.95 -6.33
N LYS A 65 3.61 9.20 -5.24
CA LYS A 65 4.28 7.90 -5.01
C LYS A 65 3.32 6.73 -5.23
N CYS A 66 3.88 5.54 -5.42
CA CYS A 66 3.13 4.29 -5.35
C CYS A 66 3.40 3.59 -4.03
N ALA A 67 2.35 3.32 -3.25
CA ALA A 67 2.43 2.44 -2.09
C ALA A 67 1.75 1.11 -2.40
N LEU A 68 2.45 0.00 -2.22
CA LEU A 68 1.94 -1.35 -2.46
C LEU A 68 1.97 -2.12 -1.13
N ILE A 69 0.83 -2.67 -0.70
CA ILE A 69 0.65 -3.23 0.65
C ILE A 69 -0.02 -4.61 0.61
N TRP A 70 0.47 -5.54 1.43
CA TRP A 70 -0.13 -6.87 1.62
C TRP A 70 -0.06 -7.37 3.07
N SER A 71 -0.97 -8.28 3.44
CA SER A 71 -1.04 -8.85 4.79
C SER A 71 0.09 -9.85 5.02
N GLY A 72 0.83 -9.71 6.13
CA GLY A 72 1.66 -10.75 6.76
C GLY A 72 2.79 -11.40 5.94
N GLY A 73 2.86 -11.16 4.62
CA GLY A 73 3.70 -11.90 3.69
C GLY A 73 5.19 -11.52 3.74
N PRO A 74 6.01 -12.14 2.88
CA PRO A 74 7.45 -11.91 2.83
C PRO A 74 7.78 -10.43 2.66
N SER A 75 8.77 -9.95 3.40
CA SER A 75 9.33 -8.61 3.21
C SER A 75 10.62 -8.71 2.38
N GLY A 76 10.56 -8.36 1.10
CA GLY A 76 11.75 -8.07 0.27
C GLY A 76 12.54 -9.23 -0.33
N GLY A 77 12.10 -10.48 -0.15
CA GLY A 77 12.61 -11.64 -0.91
C GLY A 77 12.07 -11.71 -2.35
N GLY A 78 12.41 -12.78 -3.07
CA GLY A 78 11.98 -13.00 -4.47
C GLY A 78 10.46 -12.93 -4.65
N GLU A 79 9.70 -13.60 -3.78
CA GLU A 79 8.23 -13.59 -3.82
C GLU A 79 7.62 -12.19 -3.62
N GLY A 80 8.17 -11.41 -2.67
CA GLY A 80 7.71 -10.05 -2.43
C GLY A 80 8.01 -9.12 -3.61
N ARG A 81 9.16 -9.30 -4.26
CA ARG A 81 9.51 -8.58 -5.48
C ARG A 81 8.57 -8.92 -6.62
N MET A 82 8.36 -10.20 -6.88
CA MET A 82 7.44 -10.66 -7.93
C MET A 82 6.02 -10.12 -7.72
N LEU A 83 5.53 -10.10 -6.47
CA LEU A 83 4.24 -9.52 -6.15
C LEU A 83 4.18 -8.02 -6.47
N VAL A 84 5.22 -7.27 -6.11
CA VAL A 84 5.28 -5.82 -6.38
C VAL A 84 5.37 -5.53 -7.88
N GLU A 85 6.06 -6.38 -8.66
CA GLU A 85 6.11 -6.28 -10.12
C GLU A 85 4.73 -6.54 -10.74
N ASP A 86 4.03 -7.60 -10.31
CA ASP A 86 2.65 -7.90 -10.74
C ASP A 86 1.69 -6.74 -10.47
N LEU A 87 1.74 -6.18 -9.26
CA LEU A 87 0.95 -5.00 -8.86
C LEU A 87 1.36 -3.68 -9.55
N ARG A 88 2.44 -3.68 -10.32
CA ARG A 88 2.86 -2.54 -11.17
C ARG A 88 2.64 -2.83 -12.65
N GLY A 89 1.88 -3.86 -13.01
CA GLY A 89 1.69 -4.26 -14.40
C GLY A 89 2.95 -4.88 -15.03
N GLY A 90 3.73 -5.61 -14.24
CA GLY A 90 4.93 -6.31 -14.68
C GLY A 90 6.21 -5.45 -14.73
N ILE A 91 6.16 -4.21 -14.25
CA ILE A 91 7.33 -3.31 -14.27
C ILE A 91 8.35 -3.76 -13.21
N PRO A 92 9.60 -4.08 -13.60
CA PRO A 92 10.64 -4.52 -12.68
C PRO A 92 10.87 -3.52 -11.53
N VAL A 93 11.06 -4.05 -10.33
CA VAL A 93 11.29 -3.24 -9.14
C VAL A 93 12.80 -2.99 -8.98
N PRO A 94 13.24 -1.74 -8.74
CA PRO A 94 14.65 -1.44 -8.53
C PRO A 94 15.30 -2.35 -7.46
N LYS A 95 16.57 -2.73 -7.68
CA LYS A 95 17.29 -3.61 -6.73
C LYS A 95 17.47 -2.96 -5.35
N GLN A 96 17.59 -1.63 -5.32
CA GLN A 96 17.71 -0.82 -4.11
C GLN A 96 16.37 -0.54 -3.40
N THR A 97 15.25 -1.03 -3.93
CA THR A 97 13.94 -0.81 -3.32
C THR A 97 13.88 -1.38 -1.90
N ILE A 98 13.45 -0.55 -0.96
CA ILE A 98 13.34 -0.90 0.46
C ILE A 98 11.94 -1.47 0.73
N PHE A 99 11.89 -2.78 0.94
CA PHE A 99 10.70 -3.47 1.43
C PHE A 99 10.64 -3.34 2.94
N ARG A 100 9.46 -2.99 3.46
CA ARG A 100 9.23 -2.75 4.87
C ARG A 100 8.18 -3.71 5.39
N ARG A 101 8.28 -4.03 6.68
CA ARG A 101 7.27 -4.78 7.42
C ARG A 101 6.93 -4.01 8.67
N THR A 102 5.66 -3.96 9.01
CA THR A 102 5.18 -3.41 10.29
C THR A 102 4.27 -4.42 10.97
N SER A 103 4.25 -4.38 12.30
CA SER A 103 3.43 -5.27 13.13
C SER A 103 2.89 -4.49 14.32
N HIS A 104 1.57 -4.52 14.51
CA HIS A 104 0.89 -3.75 15.53
C HIS A 104 -0.05 -4.64 16.35
N PRO A 105 -0.19 -4.41 17.67
CA PRO A 105 -1.13 -5.15 18.50
C PRO A 105 -2.58 -4.88 18.08
N LEU A 106 -3.46 -5.85 18.29
CA LEU A 106 -4.89 -5.63 18.10
C LEU A 106 -5.48 -4.85 19.28
N PRO A 107 -6.25 -3.76 19.06
CA PRO A 107 -6.78 -2.94 20.15
C PRO A 107 -7.61 -3.70 21.20
N ARG A 108 -8.31 -4.77 20.79
CA ARG A 108 -9.15 -5.58 21.69
C ARG A 108 -8.48 -6.88 22.18
N ASN A 109 -7.26 -7.17 21.73
CA ASN A 109 -6.50 -8.33 22.15
C ASN A 109 -4.99 -8.05 21.95
N PRO A 110 -4.33 -7.38 22.90
CA PRO A 110 -2.99 -6.84 22.71
C PRO A 110 -1.91 -7.93 22.55
N GLU A 111 -2.17 -9.16 22.99
CA GLU A 111 -1.28 -10.30 22.77
C GLU A 111 -1.24 -10.74 21.30
N LYS A 112 -2.32 -10.49 20.56
CA LYS A 112 -2.37 -10.77 19.12
C LYS A 112 -1.87 -9.57 18.33
N ARG A 113 -1.00 -9.84 17.35
CA ARG A 113 -0.47 -8.83 16.44
C ARG A 113 -0.95 -9.04 15.01
N LEU A 114 -1.13 -7.94 14.30
CA LEU A 114 -1.42 -7.94 12.87
C LEU A 114 -0.25 -7.29 12.13
N SER A 115 0.22 -7.96 11.08
CA SER A 115 1.42 -7.57 10.36
C SER A 115 1.11 -7.29 8.90
N TRP A 116 1.81 -6.30 8.33
CA TRP A 116 1.75 -5.95 6.92
C TRP A 116 3.15 -5.78 6.37
N SER A 117 3.31 -6.17 5.11
CA SER A 117 4.49 -5.88 4.32
C SER A 117 4.11 -4.87 3.26
N PHE A 118 5.03 -3.96 2.95
CA PHE A 118 4.76 -2.87 2.03
C PHE A 118 6.02 -2.29 1.41
N VAL A 119 5.83 -1.53 0.34
CA VAL A 119 6.85 -0.75 -0.33
C VAL A 119 6.29 0.61 -0.74
N VAL A 120 7.14 1.63 -0.74
CA VAL A 120 6.84 2.96 -1.28
C VAL A 120 7.85 3.25 -2.39
N LEU A 121 7.35 3.56 -3.58
CA LEU A 121 8.14 3.81 -4.79
C LEU A 121 7.95 5.26 -5.23
N ASP A 122 9.08 5.92 -5.51
CA ASP A 122 9.09 7.29 -6.03
C ASP A 122 8.68 7.32 -7.52
N GLY A 123 8.03 8.40 -7.96
CA GLY A 123 7.79 8.66 -9.39
C GLY A 123 6.70 7.81 -10.04
N GLU A 124 5.78 7.24 -9.27
CA GLU A 124 4.82 6.21 -9.73
C GLU A 124 3.39 6.48 -9.23
N GLY A 125 3.01 7.76 -9.08
CA GLY A 125 1.72 8.17 -8.52
C GLY A 125 0.48 7.62 -9.22
N THR A 126 0.64 7.03 -10.41
CA THR A 126 -0.41 6.46 -11.26
C THR A 126 -0.35 4.92 -11.37
N CYS A 127 0.43 4.23 -10.54
CA CYS A 127 0.52 2.76 -10.53
C CYS A 127 -0.85 2.07 -10.34
N ARG A 128 -1.03 0.87 -10.92
CA ARG A 128 -2.30 0.13 -10.93
C ARG A 128 -2.08 -1.38 -10.84
#